data_AF-A0A377LW00-F1
#
_entry.id   AF-A0A377LW00-F1
#
_cell.length_a   1.000
_cell.length_b   1.000
_cell.length_c   1.000
_cell.angle_alpha   90.00
_cell.angle_beta   90.00
_cell.angle_gamma   90.00
#
_symmetry.space_group_name_H-M   'P 1'
#
loop_
_entity.id
_entity.type
_entity.pdbx_description
1 polymer ?
#
loop_
_entity_poly.entity_id
_entity_poly.type
_entity_poly.pdbx_seq_one_letter_code
_entity_poly.pdbx_strand_id
1 'polypeptide(L)'
;MNKALFYGAYSRANSYFQNTEYAARAYPNADELTLLAPFKAQLPPEVFTTVFDPPTSDGNGFDRDNLLKASKLLDEAGWVLKNQKRVNAQTGKPLSFELLIASGGKRSVGFAV
;
A
#
# COMPACT_ATOMS: atom_id res chain seq x y z
N MET A 1 -10.05 -10.90 3.91
CA MET A 1 -11.33 -10.16 4.05
C MET A 1 -12.36 -10.55 2.99
N ASN A 2 -12.09 -10.30 1.70
CA ASN A 2 -13.05 -10.61 0.62
C ASN A 2 -13.51 -12.08 0.60
N LYS A 3 -12.56 -13.01 0.66
CA LYS A 3 -12.82 -14.46 0.74
C LYS A 3 -13.62 -14.86 1.99
N ALA A 4 -13.29 -14.28 3.14
CA ALA A 4 -13.79 -14.73 4.44
C ALA A 4 -15.12 -14.09 4.88
N LEU A 5 -15.39 -12.83 4.50
CA LEU A 5 -16.57 -12.08 4.96
C LEU A 5 -17.51 -11.64 3.84
N PHE A 6 -17.02 -11.56 2.61
CA PHE A 6 -17.78 -11.03 1.47
C PHE A 6 -17.98 -12.04 0.35
N TYR A 7 -17.60 -13.31 0.58
CA TYR A 7 -17.80 -14.43 -0.34
C TYR A 7 -17.29 -14.17 -1.77
N GLY A 8 -16.24 -13.35 -1.91
CA GLY A 8 -15.68 -13.01 -3.22
C GLY A 8 -16.44 -11.93 -4.01
N ALA A 9 -17.45 -11.28 -3.41
CA ALA A 9 -18.30 -10.30 -4.10
C ALA A 9 -17.58 -9.00 -4.49
N TYR A 10 -16.40 -8.71 -3.94
CA TYR A 10 -15.66 -7.48 -4.22
C TYR A 10 -14.39 -7.71 -5.03
N SER A 11 -14.04 -6.73 -5.87
CA SER A 11 -12.70 -6.60 -6.42
C SER A 11 -11.91 -5.55 -5.65
N ARG A 12 -10.58 -5.65 -5.67
CA ARG A 12 -9.71 -4.68 -5.01
C ARG A 12 -9.57 -3.44 -5.89
N ALA A 13 -9.83 -2.28 -5.31
CA ALA A 13 -9.59 -1.01 -5.99
C ALA A 13 -8.08 -0.78 -6.19
N ASN A 14 -7.69 -0.44 -7.42
CA ASN A 14 -6.30 -0.17 -7.83
C ASN A 14 -6.11 1.20 -8.53
N SER A 15 -7.15 2.03 -8.55
CA SER A 15 -7.19 3.34 -9.21
C SER A 15 -8.25 4.21 -8.55
N TYR A 16 -8.04 5.53 -8.52
CA TYR A 16 -9.02 6.49 -8.02
C TYR A 16 -10.28 6.59 -8.90
N PHE A 17 -10.16 6.27 -10.19
CA PHE A 17 -11.25 6.35 -11.18
C PHE A 17 -11.76 4.96 -11.58
N GLN A 18 -11.92 4.06 -10.59
CA GLN A 18 -12.42 2.69 -10.81
C GLN A 18 -13.63 2.64 -11.74
N ASN A 19 -13.67 1.66 -12.62
CA ASN A 19 -14.77 1.40 -13.56
C ASN A 19 -15.07 2.53 -14.56
N THR A 20 -14.12 3.44 -14.78
CA THR A 20 -14.22 4.47 -15.82
C THR A 20 -13.12 4.32 -16.88
N GLU A 21 -13.20 5.09 -17.95
CA GLU A 21 -12.12 5.19 -18.95
C GLU A 21 -10.86 5.89 -18.42
N TYR A 22 -10.99 6.73 -17.38
CA TYR A 22 -9.89 7.47 -16.76
C TYR A 22 -9.01 6.63 -15.82
N ALA A 23 -9.31 5.34 -15.69
CA ALA A 23 -8.49 4.45 -14.88
C ALA A 23 -7.15 4.18 -15.58
N ALA A 24 -6.04 4.54 -14.93
CA ALA A 24 -4.70 4.12 -15.33
C ALA A 24 -4.59 2.58 -15.22
N ARG A 25 -4.67 1.89 -16.36
CA ARG A 25 -4.61 0.42 -16.46
C ARG A 25 -3.32 -0.09 -17.11
N ALA A 26 -2.65 0.78 -17.85
CA ALA A 26 -1.49 0.46 -18.65
C ALA A 26 -0.41 1.53 -18.46
N TYR A 27 0.75 1.29 -19.07
CA TYR A 27 1.80 2.28 -19.17
C TYR A 27 1.28 3.55 -19.86
N PRO A 28 1.66 4.76 -19.40
CA PRO A 28 1.22 6.00 -20.03
C PRO A 28 1.50 6.03 -21.53
N ASN A 29 0.50 6.38 -22.33
CA ASN A 29 0.66 6.52 -23.77
C ASN A 29 1.47 7.78 -24.14
N ALA A 30 1.75 7.99 -25.43
CA ALA A 30 2.58 9.12 -25.89
C ALA A 30 2.02 10.50 -25.48
N ASP A 31 0.71 10.68 -25.52
CA ASP A 31 0.06 11.94 -25.16
C ASP A 31 0.11 12.15 -23.64
N GLU A 32 -0.15 11.10 -22.87
CA GLU A 32 -0.04 11.14 -21.40
C GLU A 32 1.40 11.42 -20.95
N LEU A 33 2.41 10.79 -21.59
CA LEU A 33 3.81 11.08 -21.30
C LEU A 33 4.18 12.54 -21.58
N THR A 34 3.62 13.11 -22.64
CA THR A 34 3.81 14.54 -22.97
C THR A 34 3.25 15.44 -21.88
N LEU A 35 2.08 15.09 -21.34
CA LEU A 35 1.47 15.79 -20.21
C LEU A 35 2.24 15.60 -18.89
N LEU A 36 2.83 14.44 -18.66
CA LEU A 36 3.57 14.11 -17.44
C LEU A 36 5.01 14.64 -17.45
N ALA A 37 5.60 14.88 -18.61
CA ALA A 37 7.00 15.30 -18.75
C ALA A 37 7.40 16.53 -17.91
N PRO A 38 6.58 17.61 -17.84
CA PRO A 38 6.89 18.77 -16.99
C PRO A 38 6.95 18.45 -15.49
N PHE A 39 6.25 17.39 -15.06
CA PHE A 39 6.13 17.00 -13.66
C PHE A 39 7.08 15.86 -13.28
N LYS A 40 7.96 15.42 -14.18
CA LYS A 40 8.82 14.25 -13.97
C LYS A 40 9.67 14.32 -12.69
N ALA A 41 10.09 15.52 -12.28
CA ALA A 41 10.86 15.71 -11.04
C ALA A 41 10.01 15.64 -9.76
N GLN A 42 8.69 15.82 -9.88
CA GLN A 42 7.74 15.81 -8.76
C GLN A 42 7.00 14.47 -8.62
N LEU A 43 7.05 13.65 -9.66
CA LEU A 43 6.39 12.36 -9.71
C LEU A 43 7.34 11.23 -9.26
N PRO A 44 6.82 10.19 -8.59
CA PRO A 44 7.59 8.98 -8.33
C PRO A 44 8.13 8.40 -9.65
N PRO A 45 9.41 7.98 -9.71
CA PRO A 45 9.99 7.36 -10.91
C PRO A 45 9.21 6.12 -11.39
N GLU A 46 8.55 5.44 -10.46
CA GLU A 46 7.73 4.25 -10.70
C GLU A 46 6.59 4.51 -11.71
N VAL A 47 6.05 5.74 -11.75
CA VAL A 47 5.02 6.16 -12.72
C VAL A 47 5.46 5.91 -14.17
N PHE A 48 6.77 5.98 -14.43
CA PHE A 48 7.35 5.84 -15.77
C PHE A 48 7.99 4.46 -16.01
N THR A 49 7.80 3.48 -15.11
CA THR A 49 8.42 2.15 -15.25
C THR A 49 7.46 1.01 -14.99
N THR A 50 6.55 1.14 -14.03
CA THR A 50 5.72 0.03 -13.54
C THR A 50 4.29 0.50 -13.37
N VAL A 51 3.33 -0.27 -13.88
CA VAL A 51 1.91 -0.02 -13.59
C VAL A 51 1.66 -0.37 -12.13
N PHE A 52 1.13 0.59 -11.38
CA PHE A 52 0.81 0.39 -9.97
C PHE A 52 -0.31 -0.65 -9.84
N ASP A 53 -0.08 -1.67 -9.02
CA ASP A 53 -1.09 -2.62 -8.59
C ASP A 53 -0.87 -2.92 -7.11
N PRO A 54 -1.92 -2.89 -6.27
CA PRO A 54 -1.73 -3.02 -4.84
C PRO A 54 -1.36 -4.48 -4.47
N PRO A 55 -0.59 -4.71 -3.39
CA PRO A 55 0.03 -6.01 -3.09
C PRO A 55 -0.98 -7.11 -2.76
N THR A 56 -1.03 -8.20 -3.52
CA THR A 56 -2.03 -9.27 -3.38
C THR A 56 -1.71 -10.23 -2.24
N SER A 57 -2.76 -10.88 -1.71
CA SER A 57 -2.69 -11.93 -0.68
C SER A 57 -3.61 -13.07 -1.12
N ASP A 58 -3.24 -14.31 -0.80
CA ASP A 58 -4.07 -15.50 -1.07
C ASP A 58 -5.29 -15.62 -0.12
N GLY A 59 -5.36 -14.73 0.88
CA GLY A 59 -6.43 -14.66 1.86
C GLY A 59 -6.46 -15.82 2.85
N ASN A 60 -5.40 -16.61 2.94
CA ASN A 60 -5.28 -17.75 3.86
C ASN A 60 -4.79 -17.34 5.26
N GLY A 61 -4.46 -16.06 5.45
CA GLY A 61 -4.04 -15.50 6.74
C GLY A 61 -2.54 -15.61 7.03
N PHE A 62 -1.75 -16.16 6.10
CA PHE A 62 -0.30 -16.29 6.22
C PHE A 62 0.42 -15.51 5.12
N ASP A 63 0.47 -14.19 5.25
CA ASP A 63 1.06 -13.29 4.24
C ASP A 63 2.55 -13.01 4.48
N ARG A 64 3.36 -14.07 4.71
CA ARG A 64 4.78 -13.93 5.08
C ARG A 64 5.59 -13.07 4.11
N ASP A 65 5.40 -13.25 2.81
CA ASP A 65 6.16 -12.51 1.80
C ASP A 65 5.84 -11.01 1.81
N ASN A 66 4.58 -10.65 2.03
CA ASN A 66 4.17 -9.25 2.17
C ASN A 66 4.69 -8.64 3.49
N LEU A 67 4.70 -9.41 4.58
CA LEU A 67 5.30 -8.98 5.85
C LEU A 67 6.81 -8.73 5.72
N LEU A 68 7.53 -9.59 4.99
CA LEU A 68 8.96 -9.38 4.71
C LEU A 68 9.21 -8.12 3.86
N LYS A 69 8.39 -7.89 2.83
CA LYS A 69 8.46 -6.66 2.03
C LYS A 69 8.19 -5.42 2.87
N ALA A 70 7.14 -5.44 3.69
CA ALA A 70 6.81 -4.35 4.61
C ALA A 70 7.94 -4.10 5.63
N SER A 71 8.52 -5.18 6.17
CA SER A 71 9.66 -5.12 7.07
C SER A 71 10.84 -4.38 6.41
N LYS A 72 11.20 -4.78 5.19
CA LYS A 72 12.28 -4.13 4.43
C LYS A 72 12.02 -2.64 4.19
N LEU A 73 10.81 -2.26 3.81
CA LEU A 73 10.43 -0.85 3.60
C LEU A 73 10.55 -0.04 4.91
N LEU A 74 10.16 -0.62 6.04
CA LEU A 74 10.32 0.02 7.35
C LEU A 74 11.80 0.19 7.71
N ASP A 75 12.64 -0.81 7.43
CA ASP A 75 14.09 -0.73 7.62
C ASP A 75 14.70 0.40 6.77
N GLU A 76 14.34 0.50 5.49
CA GLU A 76 14.77 1.57 4.57
C GLU A 76 14.31 2.97 5.04
N ALA A 77 13.14 3.06 5.67
CA ALA A 77 12.63 4.28 6.29
C ALA A 77 13.25 4.60 7.67
N GLY A 78 14.24 3.81 8.12
CA GLY A 78 14.95 4.03 9.39
C GLY A 78 14.22 3.53 10.63
N TRP A 79 13.18 2.72 10.47
CA TRP A 79 12.52 2.02 11.57
C TRP A 79 13.12 0.64 11.70
N VAL A 80 13.99 0.42 12.68
CA VAL A 80 14.75 -0.83 12.86
C VAL A 80 14.15 -1.70 13.95
N LEU A 81 14.35 -3.02 13.86
CA LEU A 81 13.96 -3.95 14.92
C LEU A 81 15.03 -4.00 16.02
N LYS A 82 14.71 -3.55 17.24
CA LYS A 82 15.56 -3.68 18.43
C LYS A 82 14.74 -4.29 19.56
N ASN A 83 15.27 -5.33 20.20
CA ASN A 83 14.60 -6.04 21.30
C ASN A 83 13.15 -6.42 20.97
N GLN A 84 12.94 -6.99 19.76
CA GLN A 84 11.62 -7.36 19.23
C GLN A 84 10.61 -6.21 19.09
N LYS A 85 11.08 -4.95 19.06
CA LYS A 85 10.26 -3.76 18.85
C LYS A 85 10.76 -2.97 17.65
N ARG A 86 9.84 -2.47 16.83
CA ARG A 86 10.14 -1.49 15.78
C ARG A 86 10.38 -0.12 16.42
N VAL A 87 11.58 0.42 16.25
CA VAL A 87 12.00 1.71 16.82
C VAL A 87 12.67 2.58 15.76
N ASN A 88 12.48 3.89 15.84
CA ASN A 88 13.17 4.84 14.98
C ASN A 88 14.67 4.83 15.30
N ALA A 89 15.53 4.65 14.29
CA ALA A 89 16.97 4.49 14.48
C ALA A 89 17.65 5.74 15.08
N GLN A 90 17.13 6.94 14.78
CA GLN A 90 17.71 8.20 15.22
C GLN A 90 17.24 8.60 16.63
N THR A 91 15.95 8.39 16.92
CA THR A 91 15.34 8.88 18.17
C THR A 91 15.15 7.79 19.23
N GLY A 92 15.24 6.51 18.85
CA GLY A 92 14.98 5.38 19.73
C GLY A 92 13.51 5.19 20.12
N LYS A 93 12.59 6.04 19.64
CA LYS A 93 11.17 5.97 19.97
C LYS A 93 10.49 4.78 19.26
N PRO A 94 9.57 4.06 19.92
CA PRO A 94 8.82 2.98 19.29
C PRO A 94 7.90 3.52 18.19
N LEU A 95 7.71 2.73 17.14
CA LEU A 95 6.71 3.00 16.12
C LEU A 95 5.32 2.76 16.71
N SER A 96 4.52 3.82 16.82
CA SER A 96 3.14 3.75 17.29
C SER A 96 2.28 4.72 16.50
N PHE A 97 1.09 4.30 16.12
CA PHE A 97 0.08 5.15 15.50
C PHE A 97 -1.31 4.76 16.00
N GLU A 98 -2.24 5.71 15.96
CA GLU A 98 -3.64 5.49 16.30
C GLU A 98 -4.48 5.60 15.03
N LEU A 99 -5.35 4.61 14.81
CA LEU A 99 -6.30 4.64 13.70
C LEU A 99 -7.67 5.07 14.22
N LEU A 100 -8.05 6.31 13.89
CA LEU A 100 -9.35 6.84 14.28
C LEU A 100 -10.45 6.24 13.41
N ILE A 101 -11.49 5.71 14.06
CA ILE A 101 -12.66 5.13 13.38
C ILE A 101 -13.89 5.93 13.82
N ALA A 102 -14.72 6.34 12.88
CA ALA A 102 -15.99 6.99 13.19
C ALA A 102 -16.86 6.07 14.05
N SER A 103 -17.44 6.62 15.13
CA SER A 103 -18.26 5.87 16.08
C SER A 103 -19.43 5.20 15.35
N GLY A 104 -19.43 3.87 15.26
CA GLY A 104 -20.41 3.06 14.51
C GLY A 104 -19.83 2.19 13.39
N GLY A 105 -18.58 2.42 12.96
CA GLY A 105 -17.90 1.57 11.97
C GLY A 105 -17.44 0.23 12.54
N LYS A 106 -17.66 -0.87 11.81
CA LYS A 106 -17.19 -2.23 12.18
C LYS A 106 -15.69 -2.18 12.55
N ARG A 107 -15.36 -2.58 13.78
CA ARG A 107 -13.99 -2.62 14.35
C ARG A 107 -13.08 -3.74 13.77
N SER A 108 -13.42 -4.30 12.61
CA SER A 108 -12.71 -5.42 12.00
C SER A 108 -11.64 -4.93 11.01
N VAL A 109 -10.66 -4.16 11.47
CA VAL A 109 -9.43 -3.94 10.72
C VAL A 109 -8.32 -4.61 11.51
N GLY A 110 -8.00 -5.84 11.14
CA GLY A 110 -6.92 -6.59 11.78
C GLY A 110 -5.57 -6.01 11.35
N PHE A 111 -4.87 -5.37 12.29
CA PHE A 111 -3.45 -5.10 12.19
C PHE A 111 -2.71 -6.16 13.00
N ALA A 112 -2.03 -7.07 12.31
CA ALA A 112 -0.98 -7.86 12.92
C ALA A 112 0.35 -7.14 12.62
N VAL A 113 1.03 -6.70 13.67
CA VAL A 113 2.43 -6.25 13.63
C VAL A 113 3.33 -7.46 13.83
#